data_AF-H3NR48-F1
#
_entry.id   AF-H3NR48-F1
#
_cell.length_a   1.000
_cell.length_b   1.000
_cell.length_c   1.000
_cell.angle_alpha   90.00
_cell.angle_beta   90.00
_cell.angle_gamma   90.00
#
_symmetry.space_group_name_H-M   'P 1'
#
loop_
_entity.id
_entity.type
_entity.pdbx_description
1 polymer ?
#
loop_
_entity_poly.entity_id
_entity_poly.type
_entity_poly.pdbx_seq_one_letter_code
_entity_poly.pdbx_strand_id
1 'polypeptide(L)'
;MTGEGFDGLEMGGIYCISTHGCIERKVDQHYFKQGLEEFIEKLKPKKVLVHGEMPEDIFRKYIDKAEIVHYPSYTSRVFAKVRYGNRD
;
A
#
# COMPACT_ATOMS: atom_id res chain seq x y z
N MET A 1 11.12 15.09 3.53
CA MET A 1 11.42 14.72 2.13
C MET A 1 10.78 15.76 1.24
N THR A 2 11.56 16.40 0.40
CA THR A 2 11.10 17.37 -0.59
C THR A 2 10.67 16.62 -1.84
N GLY A 3 9.38 16.58 -2.13
CA GLY A 3 8.85 17.01 -3.42
C GLY A 3 9.00 16.11 -4.66
N GLU A 4 10.19 15.58 -4.92
CA GLU A 4 10.65 15.35 -6.30
C GLU A 4 10.45 13.92 -6.79
N GLY A 5 10.01 12.99 -5.93
CA GLY A 5 9.91 11.57 -6.26
C GLY A 5 8.78 11.18 -7.22
N PHE A 6 7.84 12.09 -7.49
CA PHE A 6 6.63 11.81 -8.28
C PHE A 6 6.52 12.66 -9.55
N ASP A 7 7.49 13.54 -9.80
CA ASP A 7 7.48 14.41 -10.97
C ASP A 7 7.61 13.57 -12.25
N GLY A 8 6.70 13.79 -13.20
CA GLY A 8 6.61 13.01 -14.44
C GLY A 8 5.63 11.84 -14.41
N LEU A 9 5.02 11.55 -13.26
CA LEU A 9 3.89 10.61 -13.19
C LEU A 9 2.56 11.29 -13.53
N GLU A 10 1.65 10.55 -14.15
CA GLU A 10 0.35 11.07 -14.60
C GLU A 10 -0.62 11.28 -13.43
N MET A 11 -1.18 12.49 -13.31
CA MET A 11 -2.27 12.74 -12.37
C MET A 11 -3.53 11.96 -12.76
N GLY A 12 -4.23 11.37 -11.80
CA GLY A 12 -5.44 10.58 -12.05
C GLY A 12 -5.17 9.22 -12.69
N GLY A 13 -3.92 8.76 -12.71
CA GLY A 13 -3.55 7.43 -13.20
C GLY A 13 -4.01 6.27 -12.30
N ILE A 14 -3.69 5.06 -12.75
CA ILE A 14 -3.81 3.82 -11.98
C ILE A 14 -2.40 3.36 -11.61
N TYR A 15 -2.17 3.16 -10.31
CA TYR A 15 -0.85 2.85 -9.78
C TYR A 15 -0.86 1.58 -8.94
N CYS A 16 0.26 0.87 -8.95
CA CYS A 16 0.49 -0.27 -8.06
C CYS A 16 1.56 0.11 -7.04
N ILE A 17 1.30 -0.16 -5.76
CA ILE A 17 2.26 0.03 -4.66
C ILE A 17 2.49 -1.30 -3.96
N SER A 18 3.75 -1.59 -3.64
CA SER A 18 4.12 -2.75 -2.83
C SER A 18 4.37 -2.31 -1.39
N THR A 19 3.80 -3.03 -0.44
CA THR A 19 4.06 -2.80 0.99
C THR A 19 5.08 -3.77 1.58
N HIS A 20 5.45 -4.80 0.83
CA HIS A 20 6.43 -5.80 1.27
C HIS A 20 7.78 -5.14 1.61
N GLY A 21 8.30 -5.41 2.81
CA GLY A 21 9.54 -4.80 3.31
C GLY A 21 9.43 -3.33 3.74
N CYS A 22 8.39 -2.59 3.34
CA CYS A 22 8.24 -1.16 3.65
C CYS A 22 7.46 -0.89 4.94
N ILE A 23 6.72 -1.86 5.48
CA ILE A 23 5.87 -1.66 6.66
C ILE A 23 6.24 -2.54 7.85
N GLU A 24 7.34 -3.30 7.76
CA GLU A 24 7.78 -4.23 8.81
C GLU A 24 8.42 -3.50 10.00
N ARG A 25 9.28 -2.50 9.74
CA ARG A 25 9.93 -1.71 10.80
C ARG A 25 9.20 -0.38 10.97
N LYS A 26 9.13 0.13 12.20
CA LYS A 26 8.46 1.41 12.51
C LYS A 26 9.01 2.59 11.71
N VAL A 27 10.32 2.62 11.47
CA VAL A 27 10.97 3.68 10.68
C VAL A 27 10.56 3.62 9.21
N ASP A 28 10.54 2.42 8.63
CA ASP A 28 10.14 2.21 7.24
C ASP A 28 8.65 2.55 7.07
N GLN A 29 7.82 2.11 8.02
CA GLN A 29 6.40 2.44 8.06
C GLN A 29 6.16 3.96 8.16
N HIS A 30 7.00 4.68 8.91
CA HIS A 30 6.89 6.14 9.02
C HIS A 30 7.16 6.81 7.67
N TYR A 31 8.23 6.43 6.96
CA TYR A 31 8.52 6.98 5.64
C TYR A 31 7.50 6.55 4.59
N PHE A 32 7.01 5.30 4.66
CA PHE A 32 5.93 4.82 3.81
C PHE A 32 4.66 5.67 3.98
N LYS A 33 4.25 5.96 5.22
CA LYS A 33 3.09 6.82 5.51
C LYS A 33 3.25 8.23 4.93
N GLN A 34 4.45 8.82 5.01
CA GLN A 34 4.72 10.13 4.42
C GLN A 34 4.68 10.10 2.89
N GLY A 35 5.37 9.13 2.28
CA GLY A 35 5.39 8.98 0.82
C GLY A 35 4.02 8.68 0.24
N LEU A 36 3.21 7.86 0.93
CA LEU A 36 1.84 7.56 0.53
C LEU A 36 0.93 8.80 0.60
N GLU A 37 1.06 9.65 1.62
CA GLU A 37 0.30 10.91 1.68
C GLU A 37 0.69 11.83 0.50
N GLU A 38 1.98 12.04 0.28
CA GLU A 38 2.47 12.88 -0.81
C GLU A 38 2.04 12.34 -2.19
N PHE A 39 2.11 11.02 -2.38
CA PHE A 39 1.65 10.33 -3.58
C PHE A 39 0.15 10.56 -3.85
N ILE A 40 -0.71 10.39 -2.83
CA ILE A 40 -2.16 10.59 -2.96
C ILE A 40 -2.49 12.05 -3.26
N GLU A 41 -1.86 13.00 -2.56
CA GLU A 41 -2.15 14.42 -2.72
C GLU A 41 -1.68 14.98 -4.07
N LYS A 42 -0.50 14.56 -4.54
CA LYS A 42 0.07 15.04 -5.80
C LYS A 42 -0.55 14.39 -7.01
N LEU A 43 -0.61 13.06 -7.02
CA LEU A 43 -1.03 12.33 -8.21
C LEU A 43 -2.54 12.14 -8.26
N LYS A 44 -3.26 12.31 -7.15
CA LYS A 44 -4.73 12.14 -7.08
C LYS A 44 -5.20 10.90 -7.86
N PRO A 45 -4.62 9.72 -7.57
CA PRO A 45 -4.82 8.54 -8.40
C PRO A 45 -6.29 8.12 -8.40
N LYS A 46 -6.79 7.66 -9.55
CA LYS A 46 -8.15 7.10 -9.62
C LYS A 46 -8.23 5.76 -8.90
N LYS A 47 -7.17 4.96 -9.03
CA LYS A 47 -7.10 3.61 -8.47
C LYS A 47 -5.70 3.28 -7.98
N VAL A 48 -5.61 2.66 -6.81
CA VAL A 48 -4.36 2.20 -6.20
C VAL A 48 -4.47 0.71 -5.93
N LEU A 49 -3.62 -0.07 -6.59
CA LEU A 49 -3.48 -1.50 -6.37
C LEU A 49 -2.43 -1.68 -5.26
N VAL A 50 -2.80 -2.31 -4.15
CA VAL A 50 -1.90 -2.57 -3.03
C VAL A 50 -1.45 -4.03 -3.07
N HIS A 51 -0.19 -4.27 -3.40
CA HIS A 51 0.40 -5.60 -3.36
C HIS A 51 1.14 -5.83 -2.05
N GLY A 52 0.72 -6.85 -1.27
CA GLY A 52 1.30 -7.14 0.04
C GLY A 52 0.30 -6.99 1.18
N GLU A 53 0.74 -6.48 2.32
CA GLU A 53 -0.13 -6.17 3.46
C GLU A 53 -0.84 -4.82 3.26
N MET A 54 -2.08 -4.71 3.73
CA MET A 54 -2.85 -3.45 3.67
C MET A 54 -3.45 -3.13 5.05
N PRO A 55 -2.65 -2.64 6.01
CA PRO A 55 -3.15 -2.35 7.35
C PRO A 55 -4.16 -1.19 7.33
N GLU A 56 -5.28 -1.35 8.02
CA GLU A 56 -6.34 -0.34 8.03
C GLU A 56 -5.86 1.02 8.58
N ASP A 57 -4.97 1.03 9.59
CA ASP A 57 -4.43 2.26 10.18
C ASP A 57 -3.63 3.12 9.19
N ILE A 58 -3.16 2.51 8.09
CA ILE A 58 -2.43 3.19 7.02
C ILE A 58 -3.39 3.64 5.92
N PHE A 59 -4.25 2.73 5.45
CA PHE A 59 -5.00 2.90 4.20
C PHE A 59 -6.41 3.48 4.39
N ARG A 60 -7.02 3.32 5.57
CA ARG A 60 -8.42 3.73 5.83
C ARG A 60 -8.67 5.20 5.51
N LYS A 61 -7.70 6.09 5.74
CA LYS A 61 -7.83 7.53 5.49
C LYS A 61 -7.86 7.93 4.02
N TYR A 62 -7.58 7.01 3.09
CA TYR A 62 -7.49 7.29 1.65
C TYR A 62 -8.59 6.65 0.81
N ILE A 63 -9.48 5.87 1.42
CA ILE A 63 -10.56 5.16 0.70
C ILE A 63 -11.51 6.09 -0.04
N ASP A 64 -11.66 7.33 0.44
CA ASP A 64 -12.50 8.37 -0.19
C ASP A 64 -11.73 9.20 -1.23
N LYS A 65 -10.40 9.05 -1.29
CA LYS A 65 -9.52 9.80 -2.21
C LYS A 65 -9.16 8.98 -3.47
N ALA A 66 -9.17 7.65 -3.39
CA ALA A 66 -8.88 6.75 -4.50
C ALA A 66 -9.56 5.39 -4.31
N GLU A 67 -9.85 4.68 -5.40
CA GLU A 67 -10.29 3.28 -5.32
C GLU A 67 -9.11 2.39 -4.93
N ILE A 68 -9.13 1.85 -3.70
CA ILE A 68 -8.04 0.99 -3.20
C ILE A 68 -8.42 -0.48 -3.39
N VAL A 69 -7.59 -1.22 -4.14
CA VAL A 69 -7.79 -2.65 -4.41
C VAL A 69 -6.65 -3.45 -3.81
N HIS A 70 -6.96 -4.34 -2.87
CA HIS A 70 -5.96 -5.17 -2.19
C HIS A 70 -5.65 -6.45 -2.97
N TYR A 71 -4.38 -6.63 -3.32
CA TYR A 71 -3.82 -7.85 -3.88
C TYR A 71 -2.89 -8.50 -2.84
N PRO A 72 -3.40 -9.41 -1.99
CA PRO A 72 -2.57 -10.08 -1.00
C PRO A 72 -1.49 -10.91 -1.69
N SER A 73 -0.26 -10.80 -1.20
CA SER A 73 0.91 -11.47 -1.77
C SER A 73 0.74 -12.99 -1.80
N TYR A 74 1.43 -13.64 -2.73
CA TYR A 74 1.43 -15.11 -2.85
C TYR A 74 1.88 -15.79 -1.55
N THR A 75 2.87 -15.25 -0.85
CA THR A 75 3.35 -15.77 0.43
C THR A 75 2.26 -15.71 1.50
N SER A 76 1.56 -14.58 1.65
CA SER A 76 0.43 -14.46 2.58
C SER A 76 -0.68 -15.47 2.29
N ARG A 77 -0.96 -15.76 1.01
CA ARG A 77 -1.96 -16.77 0.61
C ARG A 77 -1.55 -18.20 0.99
N VAL A 78 -0.26 -18.53 0.86
CA VAL A 78 0.27 -19.86 1.22
C VAL A 78 0.31 -20.04 2.74
N PHE A 79 0.78 -19.05 3.51
CA PHE A 79 0.82 -19.13 4.98
C PHE A 79 -0.57 -19.10 5.63
N ALA A 80 -1.56 -18.44 5.01
CA ALA A 80 -2.95 -18.50 5.48
C ALA A 80 -3.53 -19.92 5.43
N LYS A 81 -3.18 -20.72 4.40
CA LYS A 81 -3.57 -22.14 4.32
C LYS A 81 -2.93 -22.99 5.41
N VAL A 82 -1.66 -22.75 5.74
CA VAL A 82 -0.94 -23.52 6.78
C VAL A 82 -1.54 -23.32 8.18
N ARG A 83 -2.06 -22.13 8.50
CA ARG A 83 -2.69 -21.87 9.81
C ARG A 83 -4.07 -22.49 10.01
N TYR A 84 -4.77 -22.87 8.93
CA TYR A 84 -6.07 -23.57 9.04
C TYR A 84 -5.93 -25.10 9.12
N GLY A 85 -4.78 -25.65 8.73
CA GLY A 85 -4.52 -27.10 8.70
C GLY A 85 -3.79 -27.66 9.93
N ASN A 86 -3.82 -26.96 11.07
CA ASN A 86 -3.13 -27.40 12.30
C ASN A 86 -4.05 -27.28 13.53
N ARG A 87 -5.26 -27.85 13.41
CA ARG A 87 -6.11 -28.22 14.54
C ARG A 87 -6.43 -29.71 14.42
N ASP A 88 -5.46 -30.54 14.78
CA ASP A 88 -5.66 -31.94 15.16
C ASP A 88 -4.99 -32.14 16.53
#